data_AF-A0A191ZJV1-F1
#
_entry.id   AF-A0A191ZJV1-F1
#
_cell.length_a   1.000
_cell.length_b   1.000
_cell.length_c   1.000
_cell.angle_alpha   90.00
_cell.angle_beta   90.00
_cell.angle_gamma   90.00
#
_symmetry.space_group_name_H-M   'P 1'
#
loop_
_entity.id
_entity.type
_entity.pdbx_description
1 polymer ?
#
loop_
_entity_poly.entity_id
_entity_poly.type
_entity_poly.pdbx_seq_one_letter_code
_entity_poly.pdbx_strand_id
1 'polypeptide(L)'
;MAAGPGRRVGDAVLELGAGSGQLLIDFLTECARRDCLPARYLVLEISPALRSRQQARVSAELPSHLAERVTWIADRAELAPGEALHWSARYGDRQRGTGRHAGRAIPLGAR
;
A
#
# COMPACT_ATOMS: atom_id res chain seq x y z
N MET A 1 -9.32 31.06 -12.88
CA MET A 1 -9.80 29.99 -11.98
C MET A 1 -8.64 29.03 -11.77
N ALA A 2 -7.98 29.09 -10.61
CA ALA A 2 -6.93 28.13 -10.28
C ALA A 2 -7.60 26.79 -9.99
N ALA A 3 -7.17 25.71 -10.65
CA ALA A 3 -7.53 24.37 -10.22
C ALA A 3 -7.11 24.24 -8.75
N GLY A 4 -8.06 23.94 -7.85
CA GLY A 4 -7.76 23.66 -6.44
C GLY A 4 -6.69 22.56 -6.35
N PRO A 5 -5.91 22.47 -5.26
CA PRO A 5 -4.71 21.63 -5.21
C PRO A 5 -5.06 20.18 -5.59
N GLY A 6 -4.81 19.86 -6.85
CA GLY A 6 -5.17 18.60 -7.46
C GLY A 6 -4.30 17.55 -6.81
N ARG A 7 -4.93 16.67 -6.05
CA ARG A 7 -4.26 15.57 -5.38
C ARG A 7 -3.44 14.77 -6.39
N ARG A 8 -2.13 14.68 -6.21
CA ARG A 8 -1.26 13.98 -7.16
C ARG A 8 -1.15 12.52 -6.79
N VAL A 9 -1.02 11.67 -7.82
CA VAL A 9 -0.56 10.29 -7.64
C VAL A 9 0.82 10.34 -6.98
N GLY A 10 0.97 9.65 -5.84
CA GLY A 10 2.22 9.64 -5.05
C GLY A 10 2.21 10.46 -3.76
N ASP A 11 1.12 11.18 -3.45
CA ASP A 11 1.06 12.00 -2.21
C ASP A 11 0.81 11.16 -0.93
N ALA A 12 0.47 9.88 -1.05
CA ALA A 12 0.23 8.98 0.07
C ALA A 12 0.91 7.62 -0.13
N VAL A 13 1.35 7.03 0.98
CA VAL A 13 1.87 5.65 1.04
C VAL A 13 0.81 4.77 1.67
N LEU A 14 0.59 3.58 1.12
CA LEU A 14 -0.29 2.55 1.70
C LEU A 14 0.55 1.32 2.04
N GLU A 15 0.53 0.91 3.31
CA GLU A 15 1.10 -0.34 3.80
C GLU A 15 -0.02 -1.34 4.06
N LEU A 16 0.08 -2.53 3.44
CA LEU A 16 -0.87 -3.62 3.63
C LEU A 16 -0.37 -4.51 4.77
N GLY A 17 -1.05 -4.47 5.93
CA GLY A 17 -0.67 -5.25 7.10
C GLY A 17 0.72 -4.91 7.64
N ALA A 18 0.82 -3.81 8.41
CA ALA A 18 2.11 -3.27 8.89
C ALA A 18 2.86 -4.16 9.91
N GLY A 19 2.30 -5.32 10.29
CA GLY A 19 2.94 -6.25 11.22
C GLY A 19 3.29 -5.57 12.55
N SER A 20 4.58 -5.48 12.86
CA SER A 20 5.10 -4.84 14.08
C SER A 20 5.09 -3.31 14.05
N GLY A 21 4.81 -2.69 12.90
CA GLY A 21 4.87 -1.23 12.70
C GLY A 21 6.29 -0.68 12.52
N GLN A 22 7.34 -1.51 12.47
CA GLN A 22 8.72 -1.04 12.35
C GLN A 22 8.97 -0.29 11.02
N LEU A 23 8.49 -0.85 9.91
CA LEU A 23 8.71 -0.26 8.59
C LEU A 23 8.14 1.16 8.52
N LEU A 24 6.91 1.35 9.01
CA LEU A 24 6.26 2.65 9.10
C LEU A 24 7.11 3.67 9.88
N ILE A 25 7.65 3.26 11.04
CA ILE A 25 8.45 4.14 11.91
C ILE A 25 9.74 4.53 11.20
N ASP A 26 10.47 3.57 10.66
CA ASP A 26 11.74 3.80 9.96
C ASP A 26 11.52 4.66 8.71
N PHE A 27 10.45 4.37 7.96
CA PHE A 27 10.10 5.10 6.74
C PHE A 27 9.81 6.57 7.02
N LEU A 28 8.93 6.87 7.99
CA LEU A 28 8.57 8.25 8.33
C LEU A 28 9.75 9.01 8.92
N THR A 29 10.55 8.37 9.76
CA THR A 29 11.76 8.95 10.34
C THR A 29 12.77 9.31 9.25
N GLU A 30 13.02 8.41 8.31
CA GLU A 30 13.98 8.64 7.24
C GLU A 30 13.47 9.67 6.22
N CYS A 31 12.17 9.69 5.93
CA CYS A 31 11.58 10.71 5.08
C CYS A 31 11.64 12.11 5.72
N ALA A 32 11.44 12.21 7.04
CA ALA A 32 11.62 13.47 7.76
C ALA A 32 13.08 13.95 7.66
N ARG A 33 14.04 13.04 7.83
CA ARG A 33 15.48 13.35 7.71
C ARG A 33 15.88 13.84 6.32
N ARG A 34 15.18 13.39 5.27
CA ARG A 34 15.44 13.73 3.86
C ARG A 34 14.56 14.83 3.30
N ASP A 35 13.69 15.43 4.13
CA ASP A 35 12.70 16.43 3.73
C ASP A 35 11.80 15.96 2.57
N CYS A 36 11.34 14.70 2.65
CA CYS A 36 10.52 14.05 1.62
C CYS A 36 9.30 13.31 2.22
N LEU A 37 8.71 13.87 3.28
CA LEU A 37 7.56 13.27 3.95
C LEU A 37 6.35 13.13 3.01
N PRO A 38 5.66 11.97 3.02
CA PRO A 38 4.39 11.85 2.34
C PRO A 38 3.34 12.74 3.03
N ALA A 39 2.29 13.11 2.30
CA ALA A 39 1.17 13.82 2.92
C ALA A 39 0.45 12.91 3.92
N ARG A 40 0.34 11.61 3.62
CA ARG A 40 -0.31 10.60 4.47
C ARG A 40 0.39 9.24 4.38
N TYR A 41 0.37 8.50 5.49
CA TYR A 41 0.77 7.10 5.57
C TYR A 41 -0.43 6.26 6.03
N LEU A 42 -0.95 5.43 5.14
CA LEU A 42 -2.14 4.62 5.38
C LEU A 42 -1.72 3.20 5.74
N VAL A 43 -2.32 2.64 6.78
CA VAL A 43 -2.13 1.24 7.19
C VAL A 43 -3.46 0.51 7.03
N LEU A 44 -3.53 -0.44 6.10
CA LEU A 44 -4.66 -1.36 6.02
C LEU A 44 -4.42 -2.52 6.99
N GLU A 45 -5.10 -2.47 8.14
CA GLU A 45 -4.99 -3.47 9.20
C GLU A 45 -6.39 -3.89 9.66
N ILE A 46 -6.73 -5.15 9.40
CA ILE A 46 -8.04 -5.73 9.72
C ILE A 46 -8.14 -6.19 11.17
N SER A 47 -7.01 -6.39 11.86
CA SER A 47 -6.98 -6.83 13.26
C SER A 47 -7.01 -5.64 14.22
N PRO A 48 -8.07 -5.46 15.03
CA PRO A 48 -8.13 -4.37 16.01
C PRO A 48 -7.01 -4.45 17.05
N ALA A 49 -6.64 -5.66 17.47
CA ALA A 49 -5.58 -5.86 18.46
C ALA A 49 -4.19 -5.47 17.91
N LEU A 50 -3.89 -5.79 16.64
CA LEU A 50 -2.64 -5.35 16.00
C LEU A 50 -2.65 -3.83 15.79
N ARG A 51 -3.78 -3.26 15.35
CA ARG A 51 -3.94 -1.81 15.22
C ARG A 51 -3.63 -1.08 16.52
N SER A 52 -4.21 -1.50 17.66
CA SER A 52 -3.94 -0.85 18.94
C SER A 52 -2.47 -0.94 19.35
N ARG A 53 -1.81 -2.08 19.10
CA ARG A 53 -0.37 -2.24 19.37
C ARG A 53 0.48 -1.34 18.49
N GLN A 54 0.16 -1.24 17.20
CA GLN A 54 0.83 -0.35 16.25
C GLN A 54 0.63 1.12 16.63
N GLN A 55 -0.59 1.53 16.98
CA GLN A 55 -0.90 2.90 17.43
C GLN A 55 -0.12 3.28 18.68
N ALA A 56 -0.11 2.41 19.70
CA ALA A 56 0.66 2.64 20.92
C ALA A 56 2.16 2.79 20.62
N ARG A 57 2.68 1.96 19.72
CA ARG A 57 4.07 2.01 19.28
C ARG A 57 4.41 3.31 18.54
N VAL A 58 3.57 3.69 17.58
CA VAL A 58 3.70 4.95 16.82
C VAL A 58 3.71 6.15 17.76
N SER A 59 2.78 6.22 18.71
CA SER A 59 2.73 7.31 19.69
C SER A 59 3.95 7.34 20.64
N ALA A 60 4.59 6.19 20.87
CA ALA A 60 5.76 6.10 21.74
C ALA A 60 7.08 6.42 21.01
N GLU A 61 7.20 6.06 19.73
CA GLU A 61 8.47 6.13 18.99
C GLU A 61 8.54 7.32 18.01
N LEU A 62 7.41 7.85 17.54
CA LEU A 62 7.40 8.97 16.59
C LEU A 62 7.04 10.31 17.28
N PRO A 63 7.68 11.42 16.87
CA PRO A 63 7.20 12.76 17.18
C PRO A 63 5.74 12.96 16.72
N SER A 64 4.98 13.78 17.46
CA SER A 64 3.54 14.01 17.20
C SER A 64 3.23 14.36 15.74
N HIS A 65 3.99 15.28 15.14
CA HIS A 65 3.81 15.71 13.75
C HIS A 65 4.06 14.61 12.70
N LEU A 66 4.78 13.53 13.05
CA LEU A 66 4.93 12.35 12.19
C LEU A 66 3.82 11.33 12.46
N ALA A 67 3.49 11.10 13.74
CA ALA A 67 2.41 10.22 14.13
C ALA A 67 1.05 10.67 13.55
N GLU A 68 0.77 11.97 13.49
CA GLU A 68 -0.45 12.57 12.92
C GLU A 68 -0.64 12.28 11.42
N ARG A 69 0.43 11.88 10.71
CA ARG A 69 0.35 11.52 9.28
C ARG A 69 -0.13 10.09 9.07
N VAL A 70 -0.18 9.27 10.13
CA VAL A 70 -0.56 7.87 10.06
C VAL A 70 -2.07 7.73 10.20
N THR A 71 -2.69 6.97 9.31
CA THR A 71 -4.11 6.63 9.39
C THR A 71 -4.30 5.13 9.19
N TRP A 72 -5.01 4.49 10.12
CA TRP A 72 -5.37 3.07 10.00
C TRP A 72 -6.76 2.95 9.39
N ILE A 73 -6.88 2.09 8.37
CA ILE A 73 -8.14 1.75 7.70
C ILE A 73 -8.40 0.24 7.85
N ALA A 74 -9.67 -0.17 7.90
CA ALA A 74 -10.03 -1.59 7.99
C ALA A 74 -10.37 -2.18 6.62
N ASP A 75 -10.89 -1.36 5.70
CA ASP A 75 -11.30 -1.76 4.36
C ASP A 75 -10.68 -0.87 3.28
N ARG A 76 -10.47 -1.44 2.08
CA ARG A 76 -10.04 -0.70 0.89
C ARG A 76 -11.07 0.35 0.45
N ALA A 77 -12.35 0.15 0.71
CA ALA A 77 -13.43 1.09 0.41
C ALA A 77 -13.29 2.41 1.19
N GLU A 78 -12.50 2.44 2.26
CA GLU A 78 -12.17 3.65 3.02
C GLU A 78 -11.10 4.52 2.32
N LEU A 79 -10.46 4.01 1.26
CA LEU A 79 -9.57 4.80 0.42
C LEU A 79 -10.36 5.81 -0.42
N ALA A 80 -9.86 7.04 -0.50
CA ALA A 80 -10.47 8.07 -1.34
C ALA A 80 -10.49 7.64 -2.82
N PRO A 81 -11.50 8.04 -3.61
CA PRO A 81 -11.50 7.83 -5.06
C PRO A 81 -10.21 8.40 -5.69
N GLY A 82 -9.48 7.59 -6.47
CA GLY A 82 -8.16 7.94 -7.05
C GLY A 82 -6.94 7.62 -6.16
N GLU A 83 -7.18 7.20 -4.92
CA GLU A 83 -6.19 6.55 -4.03
C GLU A 83 -6.15 5.03 -4.26
N ALA A 84 -7.11 4.54 -5.06
CA ALA A 84 -7.07 3.23 -5.67
C ALA A 84 -5.76 3.09 -6.46
N LEU A 85 -4.95 2.12 -6.05
CA LEU A 85 -3.79 1.65 -6.81
C LEU A 85 -4.18 1.55 -8.29
N HIS A 86 -3.62 2.43 -9.13
CA HIS A 86 -3.61 2.18 -10.56
C HIS A 86 -2.66 1.01 -10.79
N TRP A 87 -3.19 -0.21 -10.64
CA TRP A 87 -2.52 -1.44 -10.99
C TRP A 87 -2.38 -1.49 -12.51
N SER A 88 -1.31 -0.92 -13.06
CA SER A 88 -0.89 -1.34 -14.39
C SER A 88 -0.39 -2.77 -14.22
N ALA A 89 -1.21 -3.73 -14.65
CA ALA A 89 -0.82 -5.12 -14.82
C ALA A 89 0.33 -5.21 -15.84
N ARG A 90 1.55 -4.85 -15.44
CA ARG A 90 2.77 -5.22 -16.17
C ARG A 90 3.34 -6.55 -15.69
N TYR A 91 2.74 -7.14 -14.66
CA TYR A 91 2.94 -8.53 -14.27
C TYR A 91 1.61 -9.28 -14.28
N GLY A 92 1.39 -10.02 -15.36
CA GLY A 92 0.61 -11.25 -15.35
C GLY A 92 -0.91 -11.07 -15.42
N ASP A 93 -1.40 -10.70 -16.60
CA ASP A 93 -2.67 -11.25 -17.06
C ASP A 93 -2.52 -12.78 -17.18
N ARG A 94 -2.86 -13.48 -16.10
CA ARG A 94 -3.25 -14.89 -16.15
C ARG A 94 -4.62 -14.98 -15.52
N GLN A 95 -5.62 -14.48 -16.26
CA GLN A 95 -6.96 -15.05 -16.19
C GLN A 95 -6.78 -16.58 -16.23
N ARG A 96 -7.10 -17.26 -15.12
CA ARG A 96 -7.26 -18.72 -15.12
C ARG A 96 -8.46 -19.01 -16.01
N GLY A 97 -8.19 -19.26 -17.29
CA GLY A 97 -9.17 -19.72 -18.24
C GLY A 97 -9.75 -21.05 -17.76
N THR A 98 -11.01 -21.05 -17.37
CA THR A 98 -11.85 -22.25 -17.38
C THR A 98 -12.28 -22.50 -18.83
N GLY A 99 -11.32 -22.90 -19.67
CA GLY A 99 -11.53 -23.22 -21.08
C GLY A 99 -11.01 -24.63 -21.36
N ARG A 100 -11.92 -25.52 -21.75
CA ARG A 100 -11.71 -26.94 -22.10
C ARG A 100 -10.40 -27.24 -22.83
N HIS A 101 -9.75 -28.32 -22.40
CA HIS A 101 -8.77 -29.06 -23.19
C HIS A 101 -9.34 -29.46 -24.56
N ALA A 102 -8.73 -28.97 -25.63
CA ALA A 102 -8.73 -29.60 -26.95
C ALA A 102 -7.31 -29.47 -27.52
N GLY A 103 -6.71 -30.61 -27.84
CA GLY A 103 -5.26 -30.78 -27.89
C GLY A 103 -4.54 -30.31 -29.15
N ARG A 104 -3.20 -30.31 -29.05
CA ARG A 104 -2.31 -30.90 -30.07
C ARG A 104 -0.93 -31.12 -29.46
N ALA A 105 -0.40 -32.33 -29.65
CA ALA A 105 0.95 -32.71 -29.25
C ALA A 105 2.01 -31.94 -30.05
N ILE A 106 3.11 -31.55 -29.39
CA ILE A 106 4.32 -31.02 -30.04
C ILE A 106 5.34 -32.16 -30.09
N PRO A 107 5.95 -32.47 -31.24
CA PRO A 107 6.90 -33.57 -31.37
C PRO A 107 8.23 -33.20 -30.70
N LEU A 108 8.81 -34.14 -29.95
CA LEU A 108 10.19 -34.04 -29.47
C LEU A 108 11.14 -34.32 -30.66
N GLY A 109 11.76 -33.26 -31.17
CA GLY A 109 12.82 -33.31 -32.15
C GLY A 109 14.19 -33.43 -31.48
N ALA A 110 14.93 -34.45 -31.90
CA ALA A 110 16.28 -34.83 -31.55
C ALA A 110 17.30 -33.69 -31.34
N ARG A 111 18.12 -33.81 -30.30
CA ARG A 111 19.57 -34.12 -30.40
C ARG A 111 20.11 -34.54 -29.03
#